data_AF-A0A924NNE5-F1
#
_entry.id   AF-A0A924NNE5-F1
#
_cell.length_a   1.000
_cell.length_b   1.000
_cell.length_c   1.000
_cell.angle_alpha   90.00
_cell.angle_beta   90.00
_cell.angle_gamma   90.00
#
_symmetry.space_group_name_H-M   'P 1'
#
loop_
_entity.id
_entity.type
_entity.pdbx_description
1 polymer ?
#
loop_
_entity_poly.entity_id
_entity_poly.type
_entity_poly.pdbx_seq_one_letter_code
_entity_poly.pdbx_strand_id
1 'polypeptide(L)'
;NSHASTALSYADGLSKAFALRGERRHVVAVVGDGALTGGMCWEALNNIASRHLPVVIVVNDNGRSYAPTIGGLAEHLAALRMSQGYEKALDKVKSTVLQTPVVGPPMYTALHGLKRGVKDFLQPQVLFGDLGLKYVGPIDGHDEAAMEKALRKARDFGGPVIVHAVTVKGFGYQPAVDDEDDCLHSVDVMDPLTGKALAVKARSWTNVFSEEVLQLGHERPDLVAITAAMLMPVGLQRFQTAFPDRTIDVGIAEQHAVTSAAGLALGGMHPVVCLYATFLNRAFDQALMDVALHRLPVTFVLDRAGVTGDDGASHNGMWDLSIMQLVPGIRIAAPRDEPTLREALREAVAVDDGPTVVRFSKGPVGQDLPAIERRGVVDVLRREPGDGVLLVAVGAMARTALEVAERVRAQGIGVSAVDPRWVTPVPPELVALAAGYDLVVTLEDNGRSGGVGMTLSQALRDADVDVPARDLGIPRRFLDHGTRAEVLTELGLTAQEVARRVVELVARLEPATVESEPSR
;
A
#
# COMPACT_ATOMS: atom_id res chain seq x y z
N ASN A 1 1.73 5.91 -14.45
CA ASN A 1 1.43 6.22 -13.05
C ASN A 1 0.51 5.12 -12.52
N SER A 2 0.68 4.68 -11.28
CA SER A 2 0.03 3.50 -10.71
C SER A 2 -0.60 3.78 -9.35
N HIS A 3 -0.03 4.69 -8.55
CA HIS A 3 -0.73 5.24 -7.39
C HIS A 3 -2.00 5.95 -7.88
N ALA A 4 -3.13 5.52 -7.34
CA ALA A 4 -4.45 5.94 -7.81
C ALA A 4 -4.73 7.43 -7.56
N SER A 5 -5.79 7.92 -8.20
CA SER A 5 -6.35 9.27 -8.01
C SER A 5 -5.50 10.45 -8.51
N THR A 6 -4.41 10.19 -9.22
CA THR A 6 -3.50 11.24 -9.71
C THR A 6 -3.88 11.77 -11.10
N ALA A 7 -4.60 10.97 -11.91
CA ALA A 7 -4.83 11.24 -13.33
C ALA A 7 -5.48 12.62 -13.58
N LEU A 8 -6.38 13.04 -12.69
CA LEU A 8 -7.08 14.33 -12.81
C LEU A 8 -6.14 15.51 -12.49
N SER A 9 -5.26 15.39 -11.49
CA SER A 9 -4.25 16.41 -11.20
C SER A 9 -3.26 16.59 -12.35
N TYR A 10 -2.86 15.49 -13.00
CA TYR A 10 -2.06 15.57 -14.24
C TYR A 10 -2.84 16.30 -15.36
N ALA A 11 -4.13 16.00 -15.52
CA ALA A 11 -4.95 16.63 -16.54
C ALA A 11 -5.12 18.14 -16.31
N ASP A 12 -5.37 18.53 -15.06
CA ASP A 12 -5.41 19.91 -14.61
C ASP A 12 -4.10 20.64 -14.95
N GLY A 13 -2.95 20.09 -14.55
CA GLY A 13 -1.63 20.68 -14.85
C GLY A 13 -1.33 20.79 -16.35
N LEU A 14 -1.58 19.73 -17.13
CA LEU A 14 -1.36 19.72 -18.58
C LEU A 14 -2.25 20.74 -19.31
N SER A 15 -3.53 20.84 -18.93
CA SER A 15 -4.46 21.78 -19.57
C SER A 15 -4.03 23.23 -19.33
N LYS A 16 -3.56 23.55 -18.11
CA LYS A 16 -2.98 24.85 -17.76
C LYS A 16 -1.72 25.12 -18.58
N ALA A 17 -0.83 24.13 -18.72
CA ALA A 17 0.39 24.27 -19.51
C ALA A 17 0.11 24.57 -21.00
N PHE A 18 -0.87 23.88 -21.60
CA PHE A 18 -1.29 24.15 -22.98
C PHE A 18 -1.85 25.56 -23.14
N ALA A 19 -2.72 26.01 -22.22
CA ALA A 19 -3.26 27.36 -22.24
C ALA A 19 -2.16 28.43 -22.15
N LEU A 20 -1.19 28.25 -21.23
CA LEU A 20 -0.06 29.18 -21.07
C LEU A 20 0.84 29.25 -22.31
N ARG A 21 0.91 28.18 -23.09
CA ARG A 21 1.67 28.10 -24.35
C ARG A 21 0.87 28.56 -25.58
N GLY A 22 -0.40 28.97 -25.39
CA GLY A 22 -1.30 29.33 -26.49
C GLY A 22 -1.75 28.14 -27.34
N GLU A 23 -1.59 26.91 -26.85
CA GLU A 23 -1.98 25.69 -27.56
C GLU A 23 -3.46 25.39 -27.37
N ARG A 24 -4.17 25.10 -28.46
CA ARG A 24 -5.58 24.68 -28.44
C ARG A 24 -5.68 23.15 -28.48
N ARG A 25 -5.22 22.50 -27.41
CA ARG A 25 -5.21 21.03 -27.27
C ARG A 25 -6.11 20.59 -26.14
N HIS A 26 -6.72 19.41 -26.31
CA HIS A 26 -7.54 18.78 -25.31
C HIS A 26 -6.72 17.81 -24.47
N VAL A 27 -7.02 17.73 -23.18
CA VAL A 27 -6.46 16.72 -22.28
C VAL A 27 -7.54 15.72 -21.93
N VAL A 28 -7.24 14.43 -22.08
CA VAL A 28 -8.17 13.34 -21.72
C VAL A 28 -7.56 12.56 -20.56
N ALA A 29 -8.30 12.43 -19.46
CA ALA A 29 -7.94 11.57 -18.33
C ALA A 29 -8.95 10.42 -18.23
N VAL A 30 -8.45 9.19 -18.08
CA VAL A 30 -9.27 8.02 -17.79
C VAL A 30 -9.05 7.65 -16.32
N VAL A 31 -10.13 7.55 -15.55
CA VAL A 31 -10.10 7.28 -14.12
C VAL A 31 -11.14 6.22 -13.79
N GLY A 32 -10.77 5.22 -13.00
CA GLY A 32 -11.74 4.23 -12.49
C GLY A 32 -12.65 4.81 -11.40
N ASP A 33 -13.82 4.22 -11.20
CA ASP A 33 -14.74 4.60 -10.11
C ASP A 33 -14.08 4.51 -8.73
N GLY A 34 -13.31 3.44 -8.46
CA GLY A 34 -12.52 3.32 -7.23
C GLY A 34 -11.50 4.45 -7.05
N ALA A 35 -10.77 4.81 -8.11
CA ALA A 35 -9.79 5.91 -8.05
C ALA A 35 -10.45 7.29 -7.88
N LEU A 36 -11.73 7.44 -8.26
CA LEU A 36 -12.50 8.66 -8.05
C LEU A 36 -12.86 8.89 -6.57
N THR A 37 -12.81 7.84 -5.74
CA THR A 37 -13.06 7.96 -4.29
C THR A 37 -11.94 8.69 -3.55
N GLY A 38 -10.73 8.74 -4.10
CA GLY A 38 -9.59 9.35 -3.44
C GLY A 38 -9.63 10.88 -3.43
N GLY A 39 -9.21 11.48 -2.31
CA GLY A 39 -9.29 12.94 -2.07
C GLY A 39 -8.64 13.79 -3.17
N MET A 40 -7.48 13.37 -3.68
CA MET A 40 -6.77 14.08 -4.75
C MET A 40 -7.58 14.20 -6.05
N CYS A 41 -8.44 13.23 -6.37
CA CYS A 41 -9.35 13.36 -7.51
C CYS A 41 -10.36 14.49 -7.30
N TRP A 42 -10.90 14.64 -6.08
CA TRP A 42 -11.87 15.68 -5.76
C TRP A 42 -11.26 17.08 -5.70
N GLU A 43 -10.05 17.19 -5.15
CA GLU A 43 -9.26 18.42 -5.20
C GLU A 43 -9.01 18.85 -6.65
N ALA A 44 -8.62 17.90 -7.51
CA ALA A 44 -8.41 18.16 -8.93
C ALA A 44 -9.70 18.51 -9.66
N LEU A 45 -10.81 17.80 -9.41
CA LEU A 45 -12.12 18.09 -10.00
C LEU A 45 -12.56 19.52 -9.68
N ASN A 46 -12.43 19.93 -8.41
CA ASN A 46 -12.75 21.30 -7.99
C ASN A 46 -11.91 22.35 -8.73
N ASN A 47 -10.62 22.08 -8.96
CA ASN A 47 -9.74 22.97 -9.72
C ASN A 47 -10.09 22.99 -11.22
N ILE A 48 -10.35 21.84 -11.83
CA ILE A 48 -10.74 21.71 -13.23
C ILE A 48 -12.05 22.44 -13.48
N ALA A 49 -13.04 22.24 -12.62
CA ALA A 49 -14.33 22.93 -12.67
C ALA A 49 -14.21 24.45 -12.72
N SER A 50 -13.28 25.03 -11.95
CA SER A 50 -13.08 26.48 -11.88
C SER A 50 -12.50 27.09 -13.17
N ARG A 51 -11.90 26.29 -14.05
CA ARG A 51 -11.22 26.76 -15.27
C ARG A 51 -11.90 26.14 -16.49
N HIS A 52 -12.41 26.97 -17.39
CA HIS A 52 -13.07 26.54 -18.62
C HIS A 52 -12.06 26.07 -19.68
N LEU A 53 -11.16 25.16 -19.29
CA LEU A 53 -10.13 24.56 -20.14
C LEU A 53 -10.65 23.25 -20.74
N PRO A 54 -10.18 22.86 -21.94
CA PRO A 54 -10.65 21.67 -22.65
C PRO A 54 -10.11 20.37 -22.02
N VAL A 55 -10.77 19.92 -20.95
CA VAL A 55 -10.47 18.67 -20.24
C VAL A 55 -11.63 17.70 -20.39
N VAL A 56 -11.34 16.47 -20.82
CA VAL A 56 -12.32 15.37 -20.86
C VAL A 56 -11.93 14.32 -19.83
N ILE A 57 -12.81 14.06 -18.88
CA ILE A 57 -12.64 13.07 -17.82
C ILE A 57 -13.51 11.87 -18.17
N VAL A 58 -12.90 10.74 -18.51
CA VAL A 58 -13.60 9.47 -18.74
C VAL A 58 -13.61 8.70 -17.43
N VAL A 59 -14.78 8.57 -16.81
CA VAL A 59 -14.98 7.70 -15.65
C VAL A 59 -15.28 6.30 -16.18
N ASN A 60 -14.36 5.37 -15.94
CA ASN A 60 -14.52 3.95 -16.22
C ASN A 60 -15.14 3.29 -14.97
N ASP A 61 -16.47 3.21 -14.93
CA ASP A 61 -17.22 2.64 -13.81
C ASP A 61 -17.52 1.16 -14.04
N ASN A 62 -16.82 0.29 -13.31
CA ASN A 62 -17.16 -1.13 -13.23
C ASN A 62 -17.67 -1.53 -11.83
N GLY A 63 -17.78 -0.56 -10.92
CA GLY A 63 -18.18 -0.72 -9.52
C GLY A 63 -17.23 -1.56 -8.66
N ARG A 64 -15.96 -1.71 -9.07
CA ARG A 64 -14.94 -2.47 -8.35
C ARG A 64 -13.62 -1.67 -8.27
N SER A 65 -12.99 -1.73 -7.10
CA SER A 65 -11.56 -1.46 -6.92
C SER A 65 -10.82 -2.82 -6.88
N TYR A 66 -10.20 -3.19 -5.75
CA TYR A 66 -9.87 -4.58 -5.42
C TYR A 66 -11.14 -5.36 -5.07
N ALA A 67 -11.92 -4.83 -4.11
CA ALA A 67 -13.26 -5.29 -3.73
C ALA A 67 -14.34 -4.38 -4.35
N PRO A 68 -15.65 -4.61 -4.15
CA PRO A 68 -16.69 -3.65 -4.55
C PRO A 68 -16.36 -2.22 -4.08
N THR A 69 -16.54 -1.24 -4.96
CA THR A 69 -16.23 0.16 -4.62
C THR A 69 -17.21 0.66 -3.56
N ILE A 70 -16.68 1.35 -2.54
CA ILE A 70 -17.44 1.81 -1.38
C ILE A 70 -17.43 3.33 -1.24
N GLY A 71 -18.38 3.86 -0.45
CA GLY A 71 -18.56 5.27 -0.15
C GLY A 71 -19.78 5.87 -0.87
N GLY A 72 -20.29 6.99 -0.34
CA GLY A 72 -21.52 7.62 -0.85
C GLY A 72 -21.46 8.04 -2.32
N LEU A 73 -20.27 8.38 -2.84
CA LEU A 73 -20.08 8.61 -4.28
C LEU A 73 -20.26 7.32 -5.09
N ALA A 74 -19.70 6.21 -4.61
CA ALA A 74 -19.78 4.92 -5.27
C ALA A 74 -21.23 4.41 -5.29
N GLU A 75 -21.99 4.60 -4.21
CA GLU A 75 -23.43 4.30 -4.17
C GLU A 75 -24.22 5.14 -5.18
N HIS A 76 -23.88 6.43 -5.31
CA HIS A 76 -24.49 7.30 -6.31
C HIS A 76 -24.18 6.84 -7.74
N LEU A 77 -22.92 6.49 -8.04
CA LEU A 77 -22.52 5.93 -9.34
C LEU A 77 -23.21 4.58 -9.59
N ALA A 78 -23.30 3.71 -8.58
CA ALA A 78 -24.00 2.42 -8.68
C ALA A 78 -25.49 2.61 -8.99
N ALA A 79 -26.18 3.58 -8.37
CA ALA A 79 -27.56 3.90 -8.69
C ALA A 79 -27.73 4.34 -10.15
N LEU A 80 -26.79 5.11 -10.69
CA LEU A 80 -26.77 5.52 -12.10
C LEU A 80 -26.54 4.33 -13.03
N ARG A 81 -25.62 3.43 -12.70
CA ARG A 81 -25.37 2.18 -13.45
C ARG A 81 -26.62 1.29 -13.51
N MET A 82 -27.33 1.13 -12.40
CA MET A 82 -28.57 0.34 -12.34
C MET A 82 -29.68 0.93 -13.23
N SER A 83 -29.70 2.25 -13.43
CA SER A 83 -30.69 2.91 -14.29
C SER A 83 -30.57 2.53 -15.77
N GLN A 84 -29.37 2.27 -16.29
CA GLN A 84 -29.19 1.74 -17.66
C GLN A 84 -29.76 0.33 -17.82
N GLY A 85 -29.51 -0.55 -16.84
CA GLY A 85 -30.07 -1.90 -16.84
C GLY A 85 -31.60 -1.88 -16.82
N TYR A 86 -32.17 -0.96 -16.04
CA TYR A 86 -33.61 -0.73 -15.97
C TYR A 86 -34.18 -0.18 -17.29
N GLU A 87 -33.52 0.76 -17.96
CA GLU A 87 -33.95 1.26 -19.27
C GLU A 87 -33.87 0.18 -20.36
N LYS A 88 -32.79 -0.61 -20.41
CA LYS A 88 -32.68 -1.77 -21.33
C LYS A 88 -33.78 -2.81 -21.06
N ALA A 89 -34.11 -3.09 -19.79
CA ALA A 89 -35.19 -4.00 -19.42
C ALA A 89 -36.57 -3.42 -19.81
N LEU A 90 -36.82 -2.13 -19.58
CA LEU A 90 -38.04 -1.44 -19.99
C LEU A 90 -38.20 -1.40 -21.51
N ASP A 91 -37.13 -1.17 -22.27
CA ASP A 91 -37.18 -1.16 -23.73
C ASP A 91 -37.43 -2.57 -24.29
N LYS A 92 -36.85 -3.60 -23.65
CA LYS A 92 -37.17 -5.01 -23.96
C LYS A 92 -38.65 -5.31 -23.68
N VAL A 93 -39.15 -4.94 -22.50
CA VAL A 93 -40.59 -5.09 -22.15
C VAL A 93 -41.48 -4.31 -23.11
N LYS A 94 -41.16 -3.06 -23.45
CA LYS A 94 -41.91 -2.28 -24.46
C LYS A 94 -41.94 -2.96 -25.80
N SER A 95 -40.79 -3.46 -26.28
CA SER A 95 -40.70 -4.15 -27.58
C SER A 95 -41.52 -5.45 -27.60
N THR A 96 -41.59 -6.17 -26.48
CA THR A 96 -42.38 -7.40 -26.34
C THR A 96 -43.88 -7.11 -26.17
N VAL A 97 -44.24 -6.09 -25.40
CA VAL A 97 -45.64 -5.67 -25.18
C VAL A 97 -46.25 -5.09 -26.46
N LEU A 98 -45.48 -4.33 -27.25
CA LEU A 98 -45.93 -3.80 -28.56
C LEU A 98 -46.11 -4.89 -29.63
N GLN A 99 -45.56 -6.09 -29.41
CA GLN A 99 -45.72 -7.25 -30.30
C GLN A 99 -46.79 -8.25 -29.83
N THR A 100 -47.46 -8.00 -28.70
CA THR A 100 -48.52 -8.88 -28.19
C THR A 100 -49.90 -8.35 -28.60
N PRO A 101 -50.67 -9.06 -29.44
CA PRO A 101 -52.01 -8.61 -29.81
C PRO A 101 -52.94 -8.69 -28.59
N VAL A 102 -53.74 -7.64 -28.39
CA VAL A 102 -54.95 -7.58 -27.51
C VAL A 102 -54.80 -7.00 -26.08
N VAL A 103 -53.64 -6.51 -25.62
CA VAL A 103 -53.55 -5.83 -24.28
C VAL A 103 -52.69 -4.55 -24.28
N GLY A 104 -53.02 -3.57 -25.12
CA GLY A 104 -52.19 -2.37 -25.34
C GLY A 104 -52.46 -1.15 -24.43
N PRO A 105 -53.71 -0.68 -24.25
CA PRO A 105 -53.92 0.64 -23.64
C PRO A 105 -53.83 0.76 -22.09
N PRO A 106 -54.38 -0.16 -21.27
CA PRO A 106 -54.43 0.04 -19.81
C PRO A 106 -53.06 -0.12 -19.12
N MET A 107 -52.23 -1.04 -19.62
CA MET A 107 -50.95 -1.41 -19.01
C MET A 107 -49.85 -0.36 -19.27
N TYR A 108 -49.94 0.34 -20.41
CA TYR A 108 -49.01 1.42 -20.78
C TYR A 108 -49.14 2.65 -19.87
N THR A 109 -50.36 2.92 -19.38
CA THR A 109 -50.66 4.09 -18.55
C THR A 109 -50.19 3.90 -17.10
N ALA A 110 -50.26 2.68 -16.56
CA ALA A 110 -49.75 2.33 -15.22
C ALA A 110 -48.21 2.41 -15.13
N LEU A 111 -47.49 1.99 -16.19
CA LEU A 111 -46.04 2.13 -16.32
C LEU A 111 -45.57 3.59 -16.37
N HIS A 112 -46.43 4.51 -16.83
CA HIS A 112 -46.08 5.91 -16.96
C HIS A 112 -46.23 6.71 -15.65
N GLY A 113 -47.09 6.25 -14.73
CA GLY A 113 -47.33 6.86 -13.42
C GLY A 113 -46.18 6.64 -12.42
N LEU A 114 -45.54 5.47 -12.46
CA LEU A 114 -44.35 5.14 -11.64
C LEU A 114 -43.10 5.93 -12.07
N LYS A 115 -43.10 6.42 -13.31
CA LYS A 115 -41.93 7.02 -13.98
C LYS A 115 -41.58 8.44 -13.51
N ARG A 116 -42.49 9.13 -12.81
CA ARG A 116 -42.27 10.51 -12.30
C ARG A 116 -41.59 10.53 -10.94
N GLY A 117 -42.02 9.70 -9.98
CA GLY A 117 -41.47 9.71 -8.61
C GLY A 117 -40.03 9.18 -8.49
N VAL A 118 -39.57 8.38 -9.45
CA VAL A 118 -38.19 7.84 -9.49
C VAL A 118 -37.23 8.76 -10.24
N LYS A 119 -37.74 9.61 -11.13
CA LYS A 119 -36.91 10.50 -11.98
C LYS A 119 -36.35 11.71 -11.23
N ASP A 120 -37.00 12.15 -10.17
CA ASP A 120 -36.58 13.34 -9.42
C ASP A 120 -35.43 13.05 -8.42
N PHE A 121 -35.15 11.77 -8.14
CA PHE A 121 -34.00 11.34 -7.30
C PHE A 121 -32.77 10.89 -8.12
N LEU A 122 -32.91 10.75 -9.44
CA LEU A 122 -31.91 10.17 -10.35
C LEU A 122 -31.48 11.13 -11.47
N GLN A 123 -31.29 12.42 -11.16
CA GLN A 123 -30.72 13.38 -12.11
C GLN A 123 -29.23 13.66 -11.80
N PRO A 124 -28.28 13.01 -12.50
CA PRO A 124 -26.83 13.22 -12.32
C PRO A 124 -26.34 14.64 -12.64
N GLN A 125 -27.20 15.51 -13.19
CA GLN A 125 -26.84 16.91 -13.42
C GLN A 125 -26.65 17.72 -12.14
N VAL A 126 -27.16 17.28 -10.99
CA VAL A 126 -27.04 18.07 -9.76
C VAL A 126 -25.61 18.03 -9.21
N LEU A 127 -25.03 16.84 -8.94
CA LEU A 127 -23.71 16.79 -8.27
C LEU A 127 -22.57 17.42 -9.10
N PHE A 128 -22.39 16.99 -10.35
CA PHE A 128 -21.29 17.49 -11.18
C PHE A 128 -21.67 18.78 -11.94
N GLY A 129 -22.94 18.95 -12.29
CA GLY A 129 -23.40 20.17 -12.95
C GLY A 129 -23.40 21.37 -12.01
N ASP A 130 -23.67 21.21 -10.71
CA ASP A 130 -23.54 22.29 -9.72
C ASP A 130 -22.08 22.71 -9.52
N LEU A 131 -21.12 21.81 -9.75
CA LEU A 131 -19.69 22.14 -9.84
C LEU A 131 -19.31 22.82 -11.17
N GLY A 132 -20.23 22.98 -12.13
CA GLY A 132 -19.95 23.57 -13.44
C GLY A 132 -19.33 22.59 -14.45
N LEU A 133 -19.36 21.28 -14.16
CA LEU A 133 -18.86 20.24 -15.06
C LEU A 133 -19.99 19.73 -15.95
N LYS A 134 -19.76 19.70 -17.27
CA LYS A 134 -20.71 19.06 -18.18
C LYS A 134 -20.63 17.55 -18.00
N TYR A 135 -21.78 16.89 -17.89
CA TYR A 135 -21.86 15.45 -17.72
C TYR A 135 -22.49 14.77 -18.95
N VAL A 136 -21.86 13.69 -19.41
CA VAL A 136 -22.30 12.87 -20.55
C VAL A 136 -22.30 11.40 -20.11
N GLY A 137 -23.49 10.81 -19.97
CA GLY A 137 -23.65 9.41 -19.59
C GLY A 137 -24.78 9.21 -18.57
N PRO A 138 -24.85 8.03 -17.91
CA PRO A 138 -24.00 6.86 -18.16
C PRO A 138 -24.14 6.33 -19.59
N ILE A 139 -23.06 5.87 -20.20
CA ILE A 139 -23.01 5.20 -21.52
C ILE A 139 -22.48 3.77 -21.37
N ASP A 140 -22.94 2.86 -22.23
CA ASP A 140 -22.39 1.49 -22.28
C ASP A 140 -20.95 1.56 -22.77
N GLY A 141 -20.00 1.26 -21.89
CA GLY A 141 -18.56 1.34 -22.18
C GLY A 141 -18.06 0.26 -23.14
N HIS A 142 -18.89 -0.75 -23.45
CA HIS A 142 -18.58 -1.79 -24.43
C HIS A 142 -19.23 -1.55 -25.80
N ASP A 143 -20.01 -0.47 -25.95
CA ASP A 143 -20.52 -0.01 -27.24
C ASP A 143 -19.60 1.07 -27.83
N GLU A 144 -18.75 0.66 -28.78
CA GLU A 144 -17.77 1.53 -29.43
C GLU A 144 -18.42 2.76 -30.09
N ALA A 145 -19.57 2.58 -30.75
CA ALA A 145 -20.25 3.67 -31.45
C ALA A 145 -20.85 4.69 -30.46
N ALA A 146 -21.40 4.22 -29.35
CA ALA A 146 -21.88 5.09 -28.28
C ALA A 146 -20.73 5.87 -27.63
N MET A 147 -19.61 5.20 -27.35
CA MET A 147 -18.39 5.82 -26.81
C MET A 147 -17.84 6.89 -27.76
N GLU A 148 -17.71 6.59 -29.05
CA GLU A 148 -17.20 7.52 -30.05
C GLU A 148 -18.06 8.79 -30.12
N LYS A 149 -19.39 8.63 -30.15
CA LYS A 149 -20.34 9.74 -30.17
C LYS A 149 -20.22 10.62 -28.91
N ALA A 150 -20.09 10.00 -27.73
CA ALA A 150 -19.93 10.72 -26.47
C ALA A 150 -18.61 11.51 -26.41
N LEU A 151 -17.50 10.89 -26.82
CA LEU A 151 -16.18 11.53 -26.84
C LEU A 151 -16.12 12.69 -27.84
N ARG A 152 -16.73 12.54 -29.03
CA ARG A 152 -16.86 13.65 -29.99
C ARG A 152 -17.64 14.83 -29.40
N LYS A 153 -18.78 14.54 -28.75
CA LYS A 153 -19.59 15.57 -28.06
C LYS A 153 -18.83 16.26 -26.92
N ALA A 154 -18.01 15.51 -26.17
CA ALA A 154 -17.19 16.06 -25.10
C ALA A 154 -16.09 16.98 -25.67
N ARG A 155 -15.39 16.53 -26.71
CA ARG A 155 -14.38 17.33 -27.41
C ARG A 155 -14.96 18.64 -27.94
N ASP A 156 -16.12 18.58 -28.60
CA ASP A 156 -16.71 19.75 -29.26
C ASP A 156 -17.29 20.77 -28.27
N PHE A 157 -17.45 20.41 -26.98
CA PHE A 157 -17.88 21.35 -25.94
C PHE A 157 -16.83 22.41 -25.60
N GLY A 158 -15.54 22.08 -25.72
CA GLY A 158 -14.44 23.04 -25.51
C GLY A 158 -14.16 23.44 -24.05
N GLY A 159 -14.85 22.83 -23.08
CA GLY A 159 -14.63 23.01 -21.64
C GLY A 159 -14.55 21.67 -20.90
N PRO A 160 -14.59 21.68 -19.56
CA PRO A 160 -14.47 20.45 -18.78
C PRO A 160 -15.73 19.58 -18.90
N VAL A 161 -15.52 18.30 -19.26
CA VAL A 161 -16.60 17.32 -19.45
C VAL A 161 -16.27 16.01 -18.74
N ILE A 162 -17.24 15.46 -18.00
CA ILE A 162 -17.22 14.08 -17.54
C ILE A 162 -17.99 13.21 -18.53
N VAL A 163 -17.34 12.15 -19.03
CA VAL A 163 -17.94 11.06 -19.78
C VAL A 163 -17.98 9.83 -18.88
N HIS A 164 -19.17 9.41 -18.45
CA HIS A 164 -19.33 8.27 -17.55
C HIS A 164 -19.61 7.00 -18.35
N ALA A 165 -18.60 6.14 -18.50
CA ALA A 165 -18.66 4.87 -19.19
C ALA A 165 -18.82 3.71 -18.20
N VAL A 166 -19.90 2.94 -18.33
CA VAL A 166 -20.18 1.76 -17.52
C VAL A 166 -19.56 0.53 -18.18
N THR A 167 -18.66 -0.16 -17.49
CA THR A 167 -17.97 -1.36 -18.00
C THR A 167 -18.15 -2.56 -17.08
N VAL A 168 -17.57 -3.70 -17.47
CA VAL A 168 -17.56 -4.94 -16.70
C VAL A 168 -16.09 -5.31 -16.49
N LYS A 169 -15.66 -5.46 -15.23
CA LYS A 169 -14.30 -5.89 -14.92
C LYS A 169 -14.11 -7.32 -15.41
N GLY A 170 -13.02 -7.58 -16.15
CA GLY A 170 -12.79 -8.87 -16.79
C GLY A 170 -13.61 -9.14 -18.07
N PHE A 171 -14.31 -8.14 -18.62
CA PHE A 171 -15.13 -8.32 -19.83
C PHE A 171 -14.36 -9.02 -20.95
N GLY A 172 -14.98 -10.07 -21.53
CA GLY A 172 -14.36 -10.92 -22.54
C GLY A 172 -13.58 -12.12 -21.99
N TYR A 173 -13.43 -12.24 -20.66
CA TYR A 173 -12.78 -13.38 -20.01
C TYR A 173 -13.63 -13.92 -18.85
N GLN A 174 -14.41 -14.97 -19.12
CA GLN A 174 -15.42 -15.49 -18.18
C GLN A 174 -14.87 -15.85 -16.79
N PRO A 175 -13.70 -16.50 -16.64
CA PRO A 175 -13.15 -16.79 -15.31
C PRO A 175 -12.92 -15.54 -14.44
N ALA A 176 -12.59 -14.38 -15.04
CA ALA A 176 -12.46 -13.13 -14.31
C ALA A 176 -13.82 -12.51 -13.95
N VAL A 177 -14.82 -12.66 -14.82
CA VAL A 177 -16.17 -12.13 -14.56
C VAL A 177 -16.86 -12.93 -13.44
N ASP A 178 -16.63 -14.24 -13.40
CA ASP A 178 -17.22 -15.17 -12.42
C ASP A 178 -16.52 -15.15 -11.06
N ASP A 179 -15.32 -14.59 -10.97
CA ASP A 179 -14.62 -14.41 -9.71
C ASP A 179 -15.22 -13.23 -8.92
N GLU A 180 -16.08 -13.57 -7.96
CA GLU A 180 -16.79 -12.60 -7.13
C GLU A 180 -15.89 -11.89 -6.11
N ASP A 181 -14.73 -12.45 -5.79
CA ASP A 181 -13.79 -11.90 -4.81
C ASP A 181 -13.16 -10.61 -5.36
N ASP A 182 -12.30 -10.71 -6.39
CA ASP A 182 -11.60 -9.55 -6.96
C ASP A 182 -11.66 -9.42 -8.49
N CYS A 183 -12.35 -10.35 -9.17
CA CYS A 183 -12.43 -10.47 -10.62
C CYS A 183 -11.06 -10.75 -11.28
N LEU A 184 -10.27 -11.64 -10.68
CA LEU A 184 -8.91 -11.97 -11.06
C LEU A 184 -8.03 -10.71 -11.20
N HIS A 185 -8.17 -9.78 -10.26
CA HIS A 185 -7.41 -8.53 -10.25
C HIS A 185 -5.92 -8.78 -10.10
N SER A 186 -5.56 -9.77 -9.29
CA SER A 186 -4.20 -10.27 -9.16
C SER A 186 -4.19 -11.77 -9.40
N VAL A 187 -3.56 -12.17 -10.51
CA VAL A 187 -3.44 -13.57 -10.89
C VAL A 187 -2.03 -14.08 -10.64
N ASP A 188 -1.92 -15.20 -9.94
CA ASP A 188 -0.71 -16.01 -9.98
C ASP A 188 -0.65 -16.79 -11.30
N VAL A 189 0.40 -17.58 -11.47
CA VAL A 189 0.46 -18.56 -12.56
C VAL A 189 -0.75 -19.50 -12.45
N MET A 190 -1.69 -19.35 -13.38
CA MET A 190 -2.98 -20.03 -13.39
C MET A 190 -3.26 -20.65 -14.76
N ASP A 191 -4.15 -21.63 -14.79
CA ASP A 191 -4.68 -22.17 -16.03
C ASP A 191 -5.57 -21.12 -16.72
N PRO A 192 -5.20 -20.66 -17.94
CA PRO A 192 -5.92 -19.60 -18.63
C PRO A 192 -7.33 -20.00 -19.07
N LEU A 193 -7.69 -21.30 -19.09
CA LEU A 193 -9.06 -21.72 -19.40
C LEU A 193 -9.94 -21.73 -18.15
N THR A 194 -9.38 -22.08 -16.99
CA THR A 194 -10.17 -22.36 -15.79
C THR A 194 -10.10 -21.28 -14.71
N GLY A 195 -9.15 -20.34 -14.78
CA GLY A 195 -8.98 -19.36 -13.70
C GLY A 195 -8.19 -19.87 -12.49
N LYS A 196 -7.83 -21.16 -12.46
CA LYS A 196 -7.33 -21.82 -11.25
C LYS A 196 -5.83 -21.73 -11.13
N ALA A 197 -5.36 -21.35 -9.94
CA ALA A 197 -3.94 -21.32 -9.60
C ALA A 197 -3.30 -22.72 -9.75
N LEU A 198 -2.08 -22.75 -10.31
CA LEU A 198 -1.35 -23.99 -10.62
C LEU A 198 -0.46 -24.49 -9.47
N ALA A 199 -0.27 -23.71 -8.41
CA ALA A 199 0.58 -24.07 -7.27
C ALA A 199 -0.07 -23.72 -5.93
N VAL A 200 0.20 -24.54 -4.91
CA VAL A 200 -0.16 -24.27 -3.52
C VAL A 200 0.77 -23.17 -2.99
N LYS A 201 0.19 -22.09 -2.46
CA LYS A 201 0.95 -20.97 -1.91
C LYS A 201 1.70 -21.40 -0.66
N ALA A 202 2.98 -21.02 -0.58
CA ALA A 202 3.70 -21.02 0.68
C ALA A 202 3.02 -20.04 1.65
N ARG A 203 3.10 -20.31 2.96
CA ARG A 203 2.55 -19.41 3.99
C ARG A 203 3.22 -18.04 3.89
N SER A 204 2.40 -17.00 3.73
CA SER A 204 2.86 -15.62 3.60
C SER A 204 2.82 -14.86 4.92
N TRP A 205 3.53 -13.74 5.00
CA TRP A 205 3.44 -12.79 6.12
C TRP A 205 2.01 -12.33 6.36
N THR A 206 1.28 -12.01 5.29
CA THR A 206 -0.13 -11.60 5.34
C THR A 206 -1.03 -12.69 5.96
N ASN A 207 -0.72 -13.97 5.75
CA ASN A 207 -1.47 -15.06 6.41
C ASN A 207 -1.26 -15.07 7.93
N VAL A 208 -0.01 -14.90 8.38
CA VAL A 208 0.33 -14.83 9.81
C VAL A 208 -0.38 -13.64 10.46
N PHE A 209 -0.29 -12.46 9.83
CA PHE A 209 -0.99 -11.26 10.29
C PHE A 209 -2.51 -11.47 10.38
N SER A 210 -3.13 -12.01 9.32
CA SER A 210 -4.58 -12.26 9.24
C SER A 210 -5.09 -13.14 10.38
N GLU A 211 -4.34 -14.17 10.74
CA GLU A 211 -4.68 -15.06 11.86
C GLU A 211 -4.51 -14.36 13.21
N GLU A 212 -3.41 -13.61 13.38
CA GLU A 212 -3.12 -12.96 14.66
C GLU A 212 -4.08 -11.80 14.95
N VAL A 213 -4.39 -10.97 13.94
CA VAL A 213 -5.33 -9.86 14.12
C VAL A 213 -6.75 -10.36 14.41
N LEU A 214 -7.15 -11.50 13.81
CA LEU A 214 -8.42 -12.15 14.13
C LEU A 214 -8.47 -12.61 15.60
N GLN A 215 -7.39 -13.25 16.06
CA GLN A 215 -7.27 -13.67 17.46
C GLN A 215 -7.30 -12.47 18.41
N LEU A 216 -6.57 -11.40 18.11
CA LEU A 216 -6.62 -10.15 18.85
C LEU A 216 -8.04 -9.54 18.85
N GLY A 217 -8.78 -9.63 17.75
CA GLY A 217 -10.17 -9.19 17.68
C GLY A 217 -11.10 -9.93 18.67
N HIS A 218 -10.87 -11.22 18.91
CA HIS A 218 -11.60 -11.97 19.93
C HIS A 218 -11.22 -11.56 21.36
N GLU A 219 -9.96 -11.20 21.60
CA GLU A 219 -9.42 -10.82 22.91
C GLU A 219 -9.72 -9.37 23.28
N ARG A 220 -9.77 -8.47 22.28
CA ARG A 220 -9.86 -7.02 22.46
C ARG A 220 -11.11 -6.45 21.80
N PRO A 221 -12.15 -6.09 22.58
CA PRO A 221 -13.38 -5.49 22.03
C PRO A 221 -13.16 -4.07 21.48
N ASP A 222 -12.13 -3.38 21.95
CA ASP A 222 -11.75 -2.02 21.55
C ASP A 222 -10.95 -1.96 20.23
N LEU A 223 -10.47 -3.10 19.71
CA LEU A 223 -9.72 -3.14 18.47
C LEU A 223 -10.63 -2.93 17.24
N VAL A 224 -10.27 -1.98 16.38
CA VAL A 224 -10.96 -1.69 15.11
C VAL A 224 -9.96 -1.78 13.96
N ALA A 225 -10.24 -2.62 12.97
CA ALA A 225 -9.42 -2.72 11.76
C ALA A 225 -9.84 -1.69 10.72
N ILE A 226 -8.88 -0.97 10.15
CA ILE A 226 -9.13 0.06 9.12
C ILE A 226 -8.24 -0.21 7.91
N THR A 227 -8.78 -0.08 6.69
CA THR A 227 -7.99 -0.15 5.46
C THR A 227 -8.51 0.84 4.41
N ALA A 228 -7.74 1.02 3.33
CA ALA A 228 -8.09 1.88 2.21
C ALA A 228 -8.20 1.04 0.92
N ALA A 229 -9.39 0.49 0.66
CA ALA A 229 -9.73 -0.37 -0.46
C ALA A 229 -8.92 -1.67 -0.59
N MET A 230 -8.22 -2.11 0.46
CA MET A 230 -7.29 -3.24 0.42
C MET A 230 -7.67 -4.38 1.38
N LEU A 231 -8.95 -4.56 1.69
CA LEU A 231 -9.42 -5.54 2.67
C LEU A 231 -8.79 -6.95 2.50
N MET A 232 -8.90 -7.56 1.32
CA MET A 232 -8.32 -8.88 1.08
C MET A 232 -6.79 -8.81 0.93
N PRO A 233 -6.22 -7.87 0.13
CA PRO A 233 -4.78 -7.82 -0.08
C PRO A 233 -3.93 -7.54 1.18
N VAL A 234 -4.50 -6.98 2.25
CA VAL A 234 -3.86 -6.82 3.58
C VAL A 234 -4.32 -7.85 4.62
N GLY A 235 -5.09 -8.87 4.23
CA GLY A 235 -5.44 -9.99 5.12
C GLY A 235 -6.59 -9.74 6.10
N LEU A 236 -7.41 -8.70 5.90
CA LEU A 236 -8.51 -8.35 6.81
C LEU A 236 -9.84 -9.05 6.52
N GLN A 237 -9.95 -9.83 5.43
CA GLN A 237 -11.20 -10.49 5.05
C GLN A 237 -11.79 -11.35 6.19
N ARG A 238 -10.97 -12.18 6.84
CA ARG A 238 -11.41 -13.02 7.97
C ARG A 238 -11.86 -12.19 9.17
N PHE A 239 -11.16 -11.09 9.45
CA PHE A 239 -11.52 -10.16 10.52
C PHE A 239 -12.87 -9.49 10.23
N GLN A 240 -13.10 -9.07 8.98
CA GLN A 240 -14.39 -8.51 8.54
C GLN A 240 -15.54 -9.50 8.71
N THR A 241 -15.34 -10.77 8.32
CA THR A 241 -16.37 -11.80 8.48
C THR A 241 -16.74 -12.02 9.95
N ALA A 242 -15.76 -12.00 10.86
CA ALA A 242 -15.99 -12.17 12.29
C ALA A 242 -16.54 -10.90 12.97
N PHE A 243 -16.09 -9.72 12.55
CA PHE A 243 -16.34 -8.43 13.18
C PHE A 243 -16.65 -7.34 12.15
N PRO A 244 -17.80 -7.43 11.44
CA PRO A 244 -18.15 -6.48 10.39
C PRO A 244 -18.24 -5.03 10.91
N ASP A 245 -18.81 -4.84 12.11
CA ASP A 245 -18.98 -3.52 12.73
C ASP A 245 -17.67 -2.89 13.23
N ARG A 246 -16.58 -3.67 13.28
CA ARG A 246 -15.24 -3.22 13.69
C ARG A 246 -14.23 -3.27 12.55
N THR A 247 -14.72 -3.36 11.31
CA THR A 247 -13.90 -3.35 10.10
C THR A 247 -14.33 -2.22 9.19
N ILE A 248 -13.46 -1.24 9.01
CA ILE A 248 -13.76 -0.02 8.27
C ILE A 248 -12.88 0.00 7.02
N ASP A 249 -13.52 0.00 5.86
CA ASP A 249 -12.85 0.31 4.60
C ASP A 249 -13.29 1.72 4.18
N VAL A 250 -12.33 2.61 3.91
CA VAL A 250 -12.60 4.01 3.54
C VAL A 250 -12.52 4.27 2.03
N GLY A 251 -12.36 3.23 1.22
CA GLY A 251 -12.06 3.37 -0.20
C GLY A 251 -10.61 3.79 -0.42
N ILE A 252 -10.26 4.29 -1.60
CA ILE A 252 -8.87 4.67 -1.92
C ILE A 252 -8.55 6.05 -1.30
N ALA A 253 -8.51 6.12 0.03
CA ALA A 253 -8.39 7.36 0.80
C ALA A 253 -7.50 7.17 2.03
N GLU A 254 -6.21 6.91 1.81
CA GLU A 254 -5.25 6.63 2.90
C GLU A 254 -5.17 7.78 3.91
N GLN A 255 -5.21 9.05 3.46
CA GLN A 255 -5.25 10.20 4.39
C GLN A 255 -6.45 10.11 5.32
N HIS A 256 -7.63 9.83 4.75
CA HIS A 256 -8.86 9.71 5.53
C HIS A 256 -8.82 8.50 6.47
N ALA A 257 -8.23 7.36 6.04
CA ALA A 257 -8.05 6.21 6.91
C ALA A 257 -7.30 6.57 8.20
N VAL A 258 -6.19 7.32 8.07
CA VAL A 258 -5.34 7.69 9.20
C VAL A 258 -6.01 8.75 10.10
N THR A 259 -6.60 9.80 9.55
CA THR A 259 -7.30 10.80 10.38
C THR A 259 -8.57 10.23 11.01
N SER A 260 -9.29 9.33 10.32
CA SER A 260 -10.43 8.60 10.89
C SER A 260 -10.00 7.69 12.05
N ALA A 261 -8.85 7.01 11.91
CA ALA A 261 -8.22 6.28 13.02
C ALA A 261 -7.94 7.19 14.21
N ALA A 262 -7.38 8.38 14.01
CA ALA A 262 -7.18 9.35 15.08
C ALA A 262 -8.51 9.68 15.81
N GLY A 263 -9.60 9.89 15.06
CA GLY A 263 -10.94 10.10 15.62
C GLY A 263 -11.45 8.91 16.46
N LEU A 264 -11.25 7.69 15.98
CA LEU A 264 -11.61 6.46 16.71
C LEU A 264 -10.78 6.30 18.00
N ALA A 265 -9.49 6.61 17.95
CA ALA A 265 -8.62 6.59 19.11
C ALA A 265 -9.05 7.62 20.17
N LEU A 266 -9.40 8.84 19.75
CA LEU A 266 -10.00 9.86 20.63
C LEU A 266 -11.35 9.40 21.22
N GLY A 267 -12.08 8.55 20.50
CA GLY A 267 -13.31 7.90 20.94
C GLY A 267 -13.12 6.70 21.88
N GLY A 268 -11.87 6.34 22.22
CA GLY A 268 -11.56 5.24 23.14
C GLY A 268 -11.40 3.87 22.48
N MET A 269 -11.30 3.80 21.15
CA MET A 269 -10.97 2.57 20.43
C MET A 269 -9.45 2.44 20.22
N HIS A 270 -8.98 1.26 19.83
CA HIS A 270 -7.60 1.01 19.36
C HIS A 270 -7.61 0.70 17.86
N PRO A 271 -7.38 1.69 16.99
CA PRO A 271 -7.37 1.47 15.55
C PRO A 271 -6.12 0.74 15.07
N VAL A 272 -6.31 -0.24 14.20
CA VAL A 272 -5.25 -0.93 13.45
C VAL A 272 -5.39 -0.58 11.96
N VAL A 273 -4.58 0.37 11.49
CA VAL A 273 -4.58 0.85 10.10
C VAL A 273 -3.69 -0.05 9.25
N CYS A 274 -4.29 -0.81 8.35
CA CYS A 274 -3.62 -1.81 7.52
C CYS A 274 -3.49 -1.33 6.07
N LEU A 275 -2.25 -1.09 5.64
CA LEU A 275 -1.91 -0.57 4.31
C LEU A 275 -0.71 -1.31 3.72
N TYR A 276 -0.49 -1.14 2.42
CA TYR A 276 0.86 -1.38 1.89
C TYR A 276 1.78 -0.24 2.29
N ALA A 277 3.02 -0.56 2.62
CA ALA A 277 4.03 0.41 3.04
C ALA A 277 4.18 1.58 2.07
N THR A 278 4.09 1.35 0.75
CA THR A 278 4.16 2.41 -0.27
C THR A 278 2.99 3.40 -0.22
N PHE A 279 1.81 2.96 0.22
CA PHE A 279 0.60 3.80 0.25
C PHE A 279 0.53 4.67 1.51
N LEU A 280 1.22 4.30 2.58
CA LEU A 280 1.42 5.17 3.75
C LEU A 280 2.02 6.53 3.36
N ASN A 281 2.81 6.60 2.28
CA ASN A 281 3.35 7.85 1.77
C ASN A 281 2.28 8.91 1.47
N ARG A 282 1.03 8.49 1.18
CA ARG A 282 -0.10 9.41 1.00
C ARG A 282 -0.57 10.04 2.31
N ALA A 283 -0.38 9.36 3.43
CA ALA A 283 -0.93 9.71 4.74
C ALA A 283 0.15 10.07 5.78
N PHE A 284 1.37 10.43 5.32
CA PHE A 284 2.47 10.78 6.23
C PHE A 284 2.11 11.97 7.13
N ASP A 285 1.53 13.03 6.56
CA ASP A 285 1.15 14.22 7.33
C ASP A 285 0.09 13.88 8.38
N GLN A 286 -0.89 13.03 8.04
CA GLN A 286 -1.92 12.58 8.99
C GLN A 286 -1.31 11.73 10.11
N ALA A 287 -0.34 10.86 9.80
CA ALA A 287 0.38 10.11 10.83
C ALA A 287 1.19 11.03 11.77
N LEU A 288 1.79 12.10 11.23
CA LEU A 288 2.59 13.06 11.97
C LEU A 288 1.73 14.01 12.82
N MET A 289 0.73 14.64 12.21
CA MET A 289 0.00 15.76 12.79
C MET A 289 -1.29 15.32 13.49
N ASP A 290 -2.01 14.34 12.96
CA ASP A 290 -3.30 13.93 13.55
C ASP A 290 -3.12 12.81 14.58
N VAL A 291 -2.12 11.94 14.40
CA VAL A 291 -1.87 10.80 15.29
C VAL A 291 -0.78 11.10 16.31
N ALA A 292 0.44 11.36 15.83
CA ALA A 292 1.61 11.41 16.71
C ALA A 292 1.66 12.65 17.61
N LEU A 293 1.31 13.83 17.08
CA LEU A 293 1.20 15.06 17.87
C LEU A 293 0.29 14.89 19.10
N HIS A 294 -0.76 14.10 18.94
CA HIS A 294 -1.76 13.82 19.96
C HIS A 294 -1.48 12.56 20.78
N ARG A 295 -0.35 11.87 20.51
CA ARG A 295 0.06 10.63 21.18
C ARG A 295 -1.01 9.54 21.15
N LEU A 296 -1.75 9.46 20.04
CA LEU A 296 -2.88 8.54 19.95
C LEU A 296 -2.42 7.09 19.75
N PRO A 297 -3.09 6.11 20.38
CA PRO A 297 -2.77 4.69 20.25
C PRO A 297 -3.29 4.10 18.93
N VAL A 298 -2.65 4.49 17.83
CA VAL A 298 -2.93 3.95 16.50
C VAL A 298 -1.80 3.01 16.10
N THR A 299 -2.14 1.77 15.76
CA THR A 299 -1.19 0.78 15.23
C THR A 299 -1.28 0.76 13.71
N PHE A 300 -0.18 1.07 13.03
CA PHE A 300 -0.03 0.91 11.60
C PHE A 300 0.54 -0.47 11.28
N VAL A 301 -0.13 -1.22 10.42
CA VAL A 301 0.37 -2.48 9.88
C VAL A 301 0.71 -2.27 8.40
N LEU A 302 2.00 -2.40 8.09
CA LEU A 302 2.54 -2.11 6.77
C LEU A 302 2.96 -3.42 6.10
N ASP A 303 2.06 -3.97 5.29
CA ASP A 303 2.34 -5.09 4.40
C ASP A 303 3.18 -4.61 3.20
N ARG A 304 3.85 -5.53 2.51
CA ARG A 304 4.68 -5.27 1.34
C ARG A 304 5.76 -4.22 1.59
N ALA A 305 6.31 -4.19 2.80
CA ALA A 305 7.38 -3.28 3.16
C ALA A 305 8.73 -3.71 2.54
N GLY A 306 9.52 -2.74 2.09
CA GLY A 306 10.76 -2.96 1.35
C GLY A 306 10.54 -3.22 -0.14
N VAL A 307 11.43 -3.99 -0.78
CA VAL A 307 11.29 -4.37 -2.19
C VAL A 307 10.09 -5.32 -2.38
N THR A 308 9.14 -4.95 -3.24
CA THR A 308 8.02 -5.83 -3.61
C THR A 308 8.34 -6.69 -4.83
N GLY A 309 9.11 -6.13 -5.78
CA GLY A 309 9.58 -6.82 -6.97
C GLY A 309 8.76 -6.47 -8.23
N ASP A 310 7.87 -7.38 -8.61
CA ASP A 310 7.07 -7.40 -9.84
C ASP A 310 6.28 -6.11 -10.09
N ASP A 311 5.77 -5.49 -9.03
CA ASP A 311 4.99 -4.26 -9.10
C ASP A 311 5.84 -2.99 -9.41
N GLY A 312 7.18 -3.11 -9.33
CA GLY A 312 8.16 -2.10 -9.72
C GLY A 312 8.21 -0.83 -8.84
N ALA A 313 8.86 0.21 -9.40
CA ALA A 313 9.25 1.45 -8.70
C ALA A 313 8.17 2.09 -7.84
N SER A 314 6.92 2.09 -8.31
CA SER A 314 5.82 2.73 -7.60
C SER A 314 5.31 1.95 -6.40
N HIS A 315 5.55 0.64 -6.34
CA HIS A 315 4.97 -0.24 -5.32
C HIS A 315 6.00 -0.75 -4.32
N ASN A 316 7.29 -0.62 -4.60
CA ASN A 316 8.33 -0.86 -3.62
C ASN A 316 8.08 0.02 -2.39
N GLY A 317 7.67 -0.61 -1.29
CA GLY A 317 7.42 0.01 0.00
C GLY A 317 8.70 0.26 0.77
N MET A 318 9.75 0.74 0.11
CA MET A 318 11.11 0.87 0.64
C MET A 318 11.38 2.21 1.35
N TRP A 319 10.33 3.00 1.58
CA TRP A 319 10.39 4.39 2.06
C TRP A 319 9.89 4.53 3.50
N ASP A 320 9.18 3.53 4.01
CA ASP A 320 8.40 3.60 5.24
C ASP A 320 9.28 3.84 6.47
N LEU A 321 10.43 3.15 6.63
CA LEU A 321 11.31 3.44 7.77
C LEU A 321 11.95 4.82 7.63
N SER A 322 12.23 5.28 6.42
CA SER A 322 12.82 6.61 6.20
C SER A 322 11.87 7.75 6.55
N ILE A 323 10.58 7.56 6.27
CA ILE A 323 9.55 8.57 6.49
C ILE A 323 9.00 8.48 7.91
N MET A 324 8.66 7.27 8.38
CA MET A 324 8.00 7.10 9.67
C MET A 324 8.93 7.34 10.85
N GLN A 325 10.23 7.10 10.73
CA GLN A 325 11.17 7.44 11.82
C GLN A 325 11.25 8.95 12.13
N LEU A 326 10.77 9.81 11.22
CA LEU A 326 10.66 11.25 11.48
C LEU A 326 9.50 11.58 12.43
N VAL A 327 8.54 10.67 12.61
CA VAL A 327 7.35 10.87 13.44
C VAL A 327 7.72 10.79 14.92
N PRO A 328 7.55 11.88 15.71
CA PRO A 328 7.92 11.87 17.13
C PRO A 328 7.12 10.84 17.93
N GLY A 329 7.79 10.13 18.84
CA GLY A 329 7.15 9.17 19.75
C GLY A 329 6.69 7.86 19.10
N ILE A 330 6.94 7.68 17.80
CA ILE A 330 6.58 6.45 17.11
C ILE A 330 7.47 5.28 17.55
N ARG A 331 6.87 4.09 17.60
CA ARG A 331 7.60 2.83 17.82
C ARG A 331 7.46 1.94 16.61
N ILE A 332 8.55 1.42 16.06
CA ILE A 332 8.53 0.64 14.82
C ILE A 332 9.16 -0.73 15.05
N ALA A 333 8.38 -1.77 14.77
CA ALA A 333 8.80 -3.16 14.78
C ALA A 333 9.00 -3.70 13.34
N ALA A 334 10.08 -4.46 13.17
CA ALA A 334 10.44 -5.16 11.94
C ALA A 334 10.65 -6.66 12.27
N PRO A 335 9.59 -7.47 12.33
CA PRO A 335 9.69 -8.90 12.60
C PRO A 335 10.49 -9.67 11.52
N ARG A 336 11.17 -10.73 11.96
CA ARG A 336 12.05 -11.57 11.13
C ARG A 336 11.43 -12.90 10.70
N ASP A 337 10.38 -13.34 11.38
CA ASP A 337 9.68 -14.60 11.16
C ASP A 337 8.25 -14.56 11.71
N GLU A 338 7.55 -15.70 11.66
CA GLU A 338 6.17 -15.82 12.14
C GLU A 338 6.03 -15.53 13.64
N PRO A 339 6.81 -16.18 14.55
CA PRO A 339 6.71 -15.91 15.99
C PRO A 339 6.92 -14.43 16.33
N THR A 340 7.91 -13.78 15.72
CA THR A 340 8.21 -12.37 15.99
C THR A 340 7.17 -11.41 15.42
N LEU A 341 6.51 -11.73 14.30
CA LEU A 341 5.37 -10.95 13.81
C LEU A 341 4.19 -11.00 14.78
N ARG A 342 3.86 -12.19 15.29
CA ARG A 342 2.79 -12.34 16.29
C ARG A 342 3.10 -11.58 17.58
N GLU A 343 4.33 -11.73 18.07
CA GLU A 343 4.83 -11.05 19.26
C GLU A 343 4.78 -9.52 19.08
N ALA A 344 5.36 -9.01 17.98
CA ALA A 344 5.40 -7.58 17.69
C ALA A 344 4.02 -6.97 17.52
N LEU A 345 3.07 -7.67 16.89
CA LEU A 345 1.71 -7.16 16.73
C LEU A 345 1.00 -7.03 18.09
N ARG A 346 1.12 -8.05 18.96
CA ARG A 346 0.55 -8.01 20.32
C ARG A 346 1.12 -6.87 21.15
N GLU A 347 2.44 -6.70 21.11
CA GLU A 347 3.12 -5.59 21.77
C GLU A 347 2.68 -4.24 21.19
N ALA A 348 2.59 -4.12 19.86
CA ALA A 348 2.23 -2.89 19.17
C ALA A 348 0.81 -2.41 19.55
N VAL A 349 -0.16 -3.33 19.62
CA VAL A 349 -1.51 -2.95 20.04
C VAL A 349 -1.59 -2.66 21.54
N ALA A 350 -0.70 -3.24 22.38
CA ALA A 350 -0.70 -2.98 23.81
C ALA A 350 -0.21 -1.58 24.20
N VAL A 351 0.38 -0.82 23.26
CA VAL A 351 0.81 0.56 23.47
C VAL A 351 -0.39 1.50 23.44
N ASP A 352 -0.62 2.23 24.53
CA ASP A 352 -1.75 3.15 24.72
C ASP A 352 -1.36 4.65 24.65
N ASP A 353 -0.06 4.95 24.54
CA ASP A 353 0.49 6.30 24.72
C ASP A 353 1.21 6.89 23.49
N GLY A 354 0.98 6.30 22.31
CA GLY A 354 1.54 6.78 21.05
C GLY A 354 1.39 5.77 19.90
N PRO A 355 1.77 6.18 18.67
CA PRO A 355 1.64 5.34 17.49
C PRO A 355 2.66 4.21 17.45
N THR A 356 2.24 3.07 16.92
CA THR A 356 3.10 1.91 16.68
C THR A 356 3.05 1.50 15.21
N VAL A 357 4.12 0.91 14.70
CA VAL A 357 4.22 0.39 13.33
C VAL A 357 4.72 -1.04 13.39
N VAL A 358 4.05 -1.95 12.69
CA VAL A 358 4.55 -3.31 12.42
C VAL A 358 4.68 -3.46 10.91
N ARG A 359 5.91 -3.60 10.42
CA ARG A 359 6.18 -3.73 8.97
C ARG A 359 6.68 -5.12 8.59
N PHE A 360 6.19 -5.67 7.49
CA PHE A 360 6.67 -6.97 6.98
C PHE A 360 6.70 -7.02 5.45
N SER A 361 7.59 -7.86 4.91
CA SER A 361 7.86 -7.93 3.48
C SER A 361 6.80 -8.68 2.68
N LYS A 362 6.76 -8.47 1.36
CA LYS A 362 6.01 -9.32 0.43
C LYS A 362 6.68 -10.70 0.32
N GLY A 363 5.86 -11.77 0.29
CA GLY A 363 6.32 -13.13 -0.01
C GLY A 363 6.15 -14.12 1.15
N PRO A 364 6.84 -15.28 1.09
CA PRO A 364 6.77 -16.28 2.16
C PRO A 364 7.44 -15.78 3.44
N VAL A 365 6.89 -16.16 4.60
CA VAL A 365 7.46 -15.79 5.92
C VAL A 365 8.78 -16.52 6.22
N GLY A 366 9.00 -17.67 5.59
CA GLY A 366 10.19 -18.50 5.83
C GLY A 366 10.06 -19.33 7.12
N GLN A 367 11.17 -19.96 7.50
CA GLN A 367 11.27 -20.74 8.75
C GLN A 367 11.60 -19.83 9.93
N ASP A 368 11.16 -20.24 11.11
CA ASP A 368 11.50 -19.60 12.39
C ASP A 368 13.01 -19.50 12.60
N LEU A 369 13.45 -18.36 13.14
CA LEU A 369 14.82 -18.07 13.50
C LEU A 369 14.87 -17.78 15.02
N PRO A 370 14.92 -18.83 15.87
CA PRO A 370 14.89 -18.65 17.31
C PRO A 370 16.13 -17.87 17.79
N ALA A 371 15.91 -16.96 18.73
CA ALA A 371 17.01 -16.29 19.41
C ALA A 371 17.70 -17.26 20.37
N ILE A 372 19.03 -17.18 20.46
CA ILE A 372 19.81 -17.91 21.46
C ILE A 372 19.82 -17.19 22.80
N GLU A 373 19.60 -15.88 22.79
CA GLU A 373 19.52 -15.02 23.97
C GLU A 373 18.72 -13.76 23.62
N ARG A 374 18.01 -13.19 24.60
CA ARG A 374 17.33 -11.90 24.49
C ARG A 374 17.88 -10.92 25.51
N ARG A 375 18.24 -9.72 25.07
CA ARG A 375 18.71 -8.59 25.90
C ARG A 375 17.74 -7.41 25.74
N GLY A 376 16.86 -7.21 26.72
CA GLY A 376 15.76 -6.26 26.57
C GLY A 376 14.88 -6.69 25.39
N VAL A 377 14.76 -5.81 24.38
CA VAL A 377 14.03 -6.11 23.13
C VAL A 377 14.91 -6.70 22.02
N VAL A 378 16.23 -6.72 22.20
CA VAL A 378 17.20 -7.18 21.19
C VAL A 378 17.41 -8.69 21.30
N ASP A 379 17.12 -9.39 20.21
CA ASP A 379 17.38 -10.82 20.07
C ASP A 379 18.79 -11.06 19.51
N VAL A 380 19.56 -11.87 20.21
CA VAL A 380 20.83 -12.41 19.70
C VAL A 380 20.51 -13.69 18.93
N LEU A 381 20.75 -13.66 17.63
CA LEU A 381 20.53 -14.82 16.75
C LEU A 381 21.78 -15.68 16.63
N ARG A 382 22.95 -15.03 16.71
CA ARG A 382 24.26 -15.68 16.70
C ARG A 382 25.23 -14.90 17.56
N ARG A 383 26.05 -15.61 18.33
CA ARG A 383 27.18 -15.04 19.07
C ARG A 383 28.47 -15.75 18.66
N GLU A 384 29.49 -14.97 18.32
CA GLU A 384 30.86 -15.45 18.19
C GLU A 384 31.72 -14.87 19.33
N PRO A 385 32.71 -15.62 19.86
CA PRO A 385 33.67 -15.08 20.82
C PRO A 385 34.59 -14.03 20.19
N GLY A 386 34.92 -12.97 20.95
CA GLY A 386 35.82 -11.89 20.53
C GLY A 386 35.09 -10.68 19.94
N ASP A 387 35.86 -9.64 19.61
CA ASP A 387 35.35 -8.29 19.35
C ASP A 387 35.16 -7.99 17.85
N GLY A 388 34.79 -8.99 17.03
CA GLY A 388 34.78 -8.87 15.56
C GLY A 388 33.66 -7.98 14.97
N VAL A 389 32.78 -8.57 14.17
CA VAL A 389 31.68 -7.85 13.50
C VAL A 389 30.35 -8.10 14.20
N LEU A 390 29.57 -7.03 14.42
CA LEU A 390 28.16 -7.11 14.78
C LEU A 390 27.28 -6.85 13.55
N LEU A 391 26.56 -7.86 13.09
CA LEU A 391 25.50 -7.71 12.08
C LEU A 391 24.17 -7.39 12.77
N VAL A 392 23.61 -6.22 12.47
CA VAL A 392 22.27 -5.82 12.90
C VAL A 392 21.31 -6.09 11.75
N ALA A 393 20.50 -7.14 11.89
CA ALA A 393 19.57 -7.56 10.86
C ALA A 393 18.18 -6.97 11.09
N VAL A 394 17.63 -6.29 10.07
CA VAL A 394 16.32 -5.64 10.16
C VAL A 394 15.27 -6.49 9.45
N GLY A 395 14.34 -7.06 10.24
CA GLY A 395 13.20 -7.82 9.75
C GLY A 395 13.58 -8.96 8.81
N ALA A 396 13.01 -8.95 7.59
CA ALA A 396 13.22 -10.00 6.59
C ALA A 396 14.70 -10.25 6.20
N MET A 397 15.61 -9.32 6.52
CA MET A 397 17.04 -9.48 6.29
C MET A 397 17.75 -10.39 7.31
N ALA A 398 17.07 -10.85 8.37
CA ALA A 398 17.64 -11.74 9.39
C ALA A 398 18.25 -13.03 8.83
N ARG A 399 17.55 -13.70 7.91
CA ARG A 399 18.05 -14.92 7.26
C ARG A 399 19.33 -14.63 6.48
N THR A 400 19.31 -13.58 5.67
CA THR A 400 20.48 -13.15 4.89
C THR A 400 21.65 -12.79 5.82
N ALA A 401 21.40 -12.11 6.93
CA ALA A 401 22.44 -11.78 7.90
C ALA A 401 23.09 -13.02 8.54
N LEU A 402 22.31 -14.07 8.85
CA LEU A 402 22.85 -15.34 9.35
C LEU A 402 23.70 -16.06 8.29
N GLU A 403 23.26 -16.07 7.03
CA GLU A 403 24.04 -16.62 5.92
C GLU A 403 25.33 -15.82 5.66
N VAL A 404 25.28 -14.50 5.81
CA VAL A 404 26.46 -13.63 5.76
C VAL A 404 27.43 -13.97 6.88
N ALA A 405 26.93 -14.11 8.12
CA ALA A 405 27.77 -14.45 9.28
C ALA A 405 28.53 -15.76 9.05
N GLU A 406 27.87 -16.81 8.53
CA GLU A 406 28.54 -18.06 8.20
C GLU A 406 29.62 -17.92 7.11
N ARG A 407 29.32 -17.15 6.05
CA ARG A 407 30.26 -16.93 4.94
C ARG A 407 31.49 -16.14 5.38
N VAL A 408 31.30 -15.11 6.20
CA VAL A 408 32.40 -14.27 6.71
C VAL A 408 33.22 -15.04 7.74
N ARG A 409 32.59 -15.85 8.60
CA ARG A 409 33.28 -16.76 9.53
C ARG A 409 34.14 -17.79 8.82
N ALA A 410 33.72 -18.28 7.66
CA ALA A 410 34.54 -19.17 6.83
C ALA A 410 35.85 -18.51 6.34
N GLN A 411 35.98 -17.18 6.44
CA GLN A 411 37.21 -16.42 6.19
C GLN A 411 38.02 -16.12 7.47
N GLY A 412 37.64 -16.68 8.62
CA GLY A 412 38.34 -16.50 9.90
C GLY A 412 37.95 -15.25 10.70
N ILE A 413 36.92 -14.53 10.27
CA ILE A 413 36.45 -13.31 10.95
C ILE A 413 35.26 -13.66 11.87
N GLY A 414 35.34 -13.30 13.15
CA GLY A 414 34.24 -13.47 14.10
C GLY A 414 33.06 -12.56 13.78
N VAL A 415 31.85 -13.11 13.67
CA VAL A 415 30.63 -12.35 13.35
C VAL A 415 29.47 -12.77 14.23
N SER A 416 28.98 -11.85 15.05
CA SER A 416 27.71 -11.99 15.76
C SER A 416 26.57 -11.38 14.93
N ALA A 417 25.35 -11.88 15.12
CA ALA A 417 24.16 -11.38 14.44
C ALA A 417 23.01 -11.16 15.43
N VAL A 418 22.35 -10.01 15.33
CA VAL A 418 21.26 -9.61 16.21
C VAL A 418 20.07 -9.09 15.41
N ASP A 419 18.88 -9.28 15.96
CA ASP A 419 17.63 -8.68 15.49
C ASP A 419 17.11 -7.74 16.59
N PRO A 420 17.05 -6.42 16.36
CA PRO A 420 16.53 -5.48 17.35
C PRO A 420 15.04 -5.67 17.66
N ARG A 421 14.29 -6.34 16.78
CA ARG A 421 12.81 -6.43 16.73
C ARG A 421 12.13 -5.08 16.61
N TRP A 422 12.33 -4.20 17.58
CA TRP A 422 11.96 -2.79 17.61
C TRP A 422 13.15 -1.95 17.15
N VAL A 423 13.06 -1.37 15.96
CA VAL A 423 14.13 -0.58 15.34
C VAL A 423 14.01 0.92 15.64
N THR A 424 12.86 1.35 16.14
CA THR A 424 12.61 2.74 16.53
C THR A 424 11.76 2.75 17.81
N PRO A 425 12.15 3.49 18.86
CA PRO A 425 13.49 4.09 19.03
C PRO A 425 14.60 3.03 19.00
N VAL A 426 15.84 3.45 18.74
CA VAL A 426 16.99 2.52 18.75
C VAL A 426 17.14 1.95 20.17
N PRO A 427 17.14 0.61 20.36
CA PRO A 427 17.25 0.03 21.69
C PRO A 427 18.58 0.39 22.38
N PRO A 428 18.57 0.85 23.64
CA PRO A 428 19.80 1.08 24.40
C PRO A 428 20.67 -0.17 24.52
N GLU A 429 20.05 -1.36 24.60
CA GLU A 429 20.75 -2.64 24.64
C GLU A 429 21.53 -2.90 23.35
N LEU A 430 21.03 -2.43 22.20
CA LEU A 430 21.73 -2.54 20.92
C LEU A 430 22.98 -1.66 20.90
N VAL A 431 22.86 -0.42 21.41
CA VAL A 431 23.97 0.53 21.54
C VAL A 431 25.04 -0.04 22.48
N ALA A 432 24.63 -0.55 23.64
CA ALA A 432 25.53 -1.18 24.60
C ALA A 432 26.22 -2.44 24.03
N LEU A 433 25.50 -3.23 23.23
CA LEU A 433 26.07 -4.41 22.57
C LEU A 433 27.09 -4.00 21.51
N ALA A 434 26.78 -2.99 20.70
CA ALA A 434 27.61 -2.49 19.62
C ALA A 434 28.96 -1.96 20.10
N ALA A 435 29.05 -1.42 21.32
CA ALA A 435 30.28 -0.93 21.91
C ALA A 435 31.37 -2.02 22.11
N GLY A 436 30.99 -3.31 22.10
CA GLY A 436 31.91 -4.44 22.26
C GLY A 436 32.40 -5.06 20.95
N TYR A 437 32.24 -4.39 19.82
CA TYR A 437 32.66 -4.89 18.50
C TYR A 437 33.53 -3.88 17.77
N ASP A 438 34.38 -4.35 16.86
CA ASP A 438 35.27 -3.56 16.02
C ASP A 438 34.54 -2.92 14.83
N LEU A 439 33.42 -3.52 14.41
CA LEU A 439 32.61 -3.06 13.29
C LEU A 439 31.13 -3.42 13.47
N VAL A 440 30.27 -2.43 13.30
CA VAL A 440 28.81 -2.63 13.23
C VAL A 440 28.36 -2.51 11.77
N VAL A 441 27.62 -3.50 11.29
CA VAL A 441 27.03 -3.48 9.95
C VAL A 441 25.53 -3.69 10.06
N THR A 442 24.74 -2.74 9.57
CA THR A 442 23.29 -2.91 9.48
C THR A 442 22.90 -3.49 8.12
N LEU A 443 21.92 -4.39 8.10
CA LEU A 443 21.36 -4.96 6.88
C LEU A 443 19.85 -4.75 6.88
N GLU A 444 19.35 -3.92 5.96
CA GLU A 444 17.94 -3.51 5.92
C GLU A 444 17.33 -3.53 4.52
N ASP A 445 16.07 -3.97 4.45
CA ASP A 445 15.21 -3.89 3.27
C ASP A 445 14.46 -2.55 3.24
N ASN A 446 15.24 -1.47 3.27
CA ASN A 446 14.77 -0.08 3.23
C ASN A 446 15.88 0.83 2.66
N GLY A 447 15.51 2.06 2.29
CA GLY A 447 16.47 3.08 1.92
C GLY A 447 17.53 3.35 3.00
N ARG A 448 18.80 3.46 2.60
CA ARG A 448 19.92 3.80 3.51
C ARG A 448 19.79 5.19 4.14
N SER A 449 19.13 6.12 3.48
CA SER A 449 18.93 7.48 4.01
C SER A 449 17.68 7.51 4.86
N GLY A 450 17.82 7.92 6.13
CA GLY A 450 16.77 7.80 7.13
C GLY A 450 16.45 6.35 7.50
N GLY A 451 17.27 5.38 7.07
CA GLY A 451 17.12 3.97 7.44
C GLY A 451 17.58 3.69 8.87
N VAL A 452 17.46 2.43 9.29
CA VAL A 452 17.82 1.99 10.65
C VAL A 452 19.31 2.19 10.91
N GLY A 453 20.17 1.91 9.92
CA GLY A 453 21.62 2.12 10.06
C GLY A 453 22.01 3.57 10.35
N MET A 454 21.32 4.52 9.70
CA MET A 454 21.55 5.95 9.93
C MET A 454 21.12 6.37 11.34
N THR A 455 19.96 5.89 11.82
CA THR A 455 19.46 6.18 13.16
C THR A 455 20.32 5.52 14.25
N LEU A 456 20.76 4.27 14.03
CA LEU A 456 21.71 3.59 14.93
C LEU A 456 23.04 4.34 15.00
N SER A 457 23.58 4.77 13.85
CA SER A 457 24.80 5.57 13.80
C SER A 457 24.68 6.91 14.53
N GLN A 458 23.47 7.50 14.60
CA GLN A 458 23.21 8.67 15.43
C GLN A 458 23.17 8.30 16.91
N ALA A 459 22.44 7.24 17.29
CA ALA A 459 22.35 6.78 18.67
C ALA A 459 23.71 6.36 19.26
N LEU A 460 24.58 5.74 18.46
CA LEU A 460 25.96 5.42 18.87
C LEU A 460 26.76 6.68 19.20
N ARG A 461 26.69 7.71 18.33
CA ARG A 461 27.37 9.00 18.54
C ARG A 461 26.81 9.76 19.74
N ASP A 462 25.49 9.73 19.95
CA ASP A 462 24.85 10.39 21.10
C ASP A 462 25.20 9.70 22.43
N ALA A 463 25.64 8.44 22.39
CA ALA A 463 26.08 7.65 23.54
C ALA A 463 27.61 7.60 23.70
N ASP A 464 28.36 8.41 22.96
CA ASP A 464 29.84 8.43 22.94
C ASP A 464 30.46 7.05 22.62
N VAL A 465 29.81 6.27 21.73
CA VAL A 465 30.31 4.98 21.23
C VAL A 465 30.91 5.17 19.83
N ASP A 466 32.23 5.19 19.75
CA ASP A 466 33.00 5.46 18.52
C ASP A 466 33.29 4.22 17.64
N VAL A 467 32.36 3.25 17.60
CA VAL A 467 32.51 2.07 16.73
C VAL A 467 32.27 2.41 15.26
N PRO A 468 33.12 1.96 14.32
CA PRO A 468 32.83 2.05 12.90
C PRO A 468 31.48 1.40 12.55
N ALA A 469 30.56 2.19 11.99
CA ALA A 469 29.25 1.73 11.54
C ALA A 469 29.11 1.82 10.01
N ARG A 470 28.49 0.81 9.40
CA ARG A 470 28.25 0.72 7.95
C ARG A 470 26.85 0.23 7.62
N ASP A 471 26.15 0.96 6.77
CA ASP A 471 24.77 0.65 6.41
C ASP A 471 24.69 -0.04 5.04
N LEU A 472 24.14 -1.25 5.02
CA LEU A 472 23.83 -2.01 3.82
C LEU A 472 22.31 -2.06 3.64
N GLY A 473 21.84 -1.34 2.63
CA GLY A 473 20.42 -1.26 2.32
C GLY A 473 20.23 -0.67 0.93
N ILE A 474 19.01 -0.24 0.64
CA ILE A 474 18.62 0.17 -0.70
C ILE A 474 19.17 1.59 -1.00
N PRO A 475 19.81 1.82 -2.16
CA PRO A 475 20.25 3.14 -2.58
C PRO A 475 19.05 4.06 -2.88
N ARG A 476 19.27 5.38 -2.79
CA ARG A 476 18.26 6.40 -3.14
C ARG A 476 18.03 6.51 -4.65
N ARG A 477 17.35 5.51 -5.22
CA ARG A 477 16.88 5.48 -6.61
C ARG A 477 15.58 4.70 -6.70
N PHE A 478 14.84 4.93 -7.77
CA PHE A 478 13.74 4.04 -8.14
C PHE A 478 14.30 2.71 -8.64
N LEU A 479 13.63 1.61 -8.28
CA LEU A 479 13.99 0.25 -8.68
C LEU A 479 13.03 -0.22 -9.76
N ASP A 480 13.56 -0.83 -10.80
CA ASP A 480 12.74 -1.42 -11.86
C ASP A 480 11.97 -2.65 -11.36
N HIS A 481 11.06 -3.15 -12.19
CA HIS A 481 10.31 -4.36 -11.90
C HIS A 481 11.16 -5.61 -12.15
N GLY A 482 10.92 -6.65 -11.37
CA GLY A 482 11.58 -7.95 -11.46
C GLY A 482 11.13 -8.82 -10.29
N THR A 483 11.52 -10.09 -10.22
CA THR A 483 11.26 -10.84 -8.97
C THR A 483 11.99 -10.16 -7.81
N ARG A 484 11.45 -10.26 -6.59
CA ARG A 484 12.10 -9.68 -5.40
C ARG A 484 13.55 -10.16 -5.25
N ALA A 485 13.82 -11.42 -5.57
CA ALA A 485 15.17 -11.99 -5.54
C ALA A 485 16.12 -11.35 -6.58
N GLU A 486 15.65 -11.12 -7.82
CA GLU A 486 16.44 -10.43 -8.85
C GLU A 486 16.76 -9.00 -8.45
N VAL A 487 15.77 -8.26 -7.93
CA VAL A 487 15.99 -6.88 -7.46
C VAL A 487 16.99 -6.83 -6.30
N LEU A 488 16.86 -7.72 -5.30
CA LEU A 488 17.85 -7.78 -4.21
C LEU A 488 19.25 -8.16 -4.70
N THR A 489 19.35 -8.99 -5.74
CA THR A 489 20.61 -9.32 -6.40
C THR A 489 21.22 -8.11 -7.09
N GLU A 490 20.44 -7.35 -7.86
CA GLU A 490 20.91 -6.12 -8.51
C GLU A 490 21.42 -5.07 -7.50
N LEU A 491 20.81 -5.00 -6.32
CA LEU A 491 21.23 -4.11 -5.23
C LEU A 491 22.51 -4.60 -4.50
N GLY A 492 22.90 -5.83 -4.75
CA GLY A 492 23.98 -6.50 -4.03
C GLY A 492 23.65 -6.81 -2.57
N LEU A 493 22.37 -7.09 -2.28
CA LEU A 493 21.83 -7.45 -0.96
C LEU A 493 21.65 -8.96 -0.82
N THR A 494 22.47 -9.74 -1.52
CA THR A 494 22.56 -11.19 -1.35
C THR A 494 23.57 -11.56 -0.27
N ALA A 495 23.46 -12.75 0.31
CA ALA A 495 24.40 -13.20 1.33
C ALA A 495 25.86 -13.24 0.82
N GLN A 496 26.07 -13.57 -0.46
CA GLN A 496 27.40 -13.60 -1.06
C GLN A 496 28.01 -12.20 -1.20
N GLU A 497 27.25 -11.25 -1.77
CA GLU A 497 27.76 -9.90 -2.02
C GLU A 497 27.90 -9.09 -0.74
N VAL A 498 26.97 -9.26 0.20
CA VAL A 498 27.07 -8.67 1.54
C VAL A 498 28.28 -9.23 2.28
N ALA A 499 28.49 -10.56 2.29
CA ALA A 499 29.69 -11.14 2.93
C ALA A 499 30.98 -10.60 2.32
N ARG A 500 31.09 -10.50 0.99
CA ARG A 500 32.24 -9.89 0.32
C ARG A 500 32.47 -8.46 0.81
N ARG A 501 31.43 -7.63 0.87
CA ARG A 501 31.52 -6.24 1.35
C ARG A 501 31.96 -6.17 2.81
N VAL A 502 31.45 -7.07 3.68
CA VAL A 502 31.85 -7.12 5.10
C VAL A 502 33.33 -7.47 5.24
N VAL A 503 33.83 -8.47 4.51
CA VAL A 503 35.27 -8.82 4.50
C VAL A 503 36.11 -7.63 4.02
N GLU A 504 35.69 -6.95 2.95
CA GLU A 504 36.37 -5.75 2.45
C GLU A 504 36.37 -4.59 3.44
N LEU A 505 35.34 -4.47 4.29
CA LEU A 505 35.27 -3.46 5.33
C LEU A 505 36.22 -3.79 6.47
N VAL A 506 36.25 -5.04 6.93
CA VAL A 506 37.17 -5.50 7.99
C VAL A 506 38.63 -5.30 7.58
N ALA A 507 39.00 -5.70 6.35
CA ALA A 507 40.36 -5.54 5.83
C ALA A 507 40.82 -4.07 5.72
N ARG A 508 39.90 -3.10 5.68
CA ARG A 508 40.23 -1.66 5.69
C ARG A 508 40.42 -1.10 7.10
N LEU A 509 39.89 -1.77 8.11
CA LEU A 509 40.00 -1.38 9.51
C LEU A 509 41.28 -1.91 10.15
N GLU A 510 41.81 -3.03 9.65
CA GLU A 510 43.14 -3.50 10.04
C GLU A 510 44.17 -2.41 9.68
N PRO A 511 44.94 -1.90 10.66
CA PRO A 511 45.99 -0.93 10.37
C PRO A 511 47.01 -1.58 9.42
N ALA A 512 47.39 -0.87 8.36
CA ALA A 512 48.50 -1.29 7.51
C ALA A 512 49.70 -1.58 8.40
N THR A 513 50.12 -2.84 8.46
CA THR A 513 51.29 -3.27 9.21
C THR A 513 52.47 -2.42 8.72
N VAL A 514 52.92 -1.50 9.56
CA VAL A 514 54.19 -0.81 9.35
C VAL A 514 55.25 -1.89 9.50
N GLU A 515 55.73 -2.41 8.37
CA GLU A 515 56.95 -3.21 8.36
C GLU A 515 58.04 -2.34 9.00
N SER A 516 58.39 -2.64 10.25
CA SER A 516 59.56 -2.08 10.88
C SER A 516 60.77 -2.58 10.08
N GLU A 517 61.38 -1.72 9.29
CA GLU A 517 62.69 -1.99 8.71
C GLU A 517 63.64 -2.43 9.85
N PRO A 518 64.35 -3.57 9.71
CA PRO A 518 65.30 -3.98 10.73
C PRO A 518 66.42 -2.95 10.80
N SER A 519 66.60 -2.35 11.97
CA SER A 519 67.69 -1.42 12.26
C SER A 519 69.03 -2.06 11.90
N ARG A 520 69.79 -1.42 10.99
CA ARG A 520 71.17 -1.79 10.66
C ARG A 520 72.16 -1.38 11.73
#